data_AF-A0A2K3JYK9-F1
#
_entry.id   AF-A0A2K3JYK9-F1
#
_cell.length_a   1.000
_cell.length_b   1.000
_cell.length_c   1.000
_cell.angle_alpha   90.00
_cell.angle_beta   90.00
_cell.angle_gamma   90.00
#
_symmetry.space_group_name_H-M   'P 1'
#
loop_
_entity.id
_entity.type
_entity.pdbx_description
1 polymer ?
#
loop_
_entity_poly.entity_id
_entity_poly.type
_entity_poly.pdbx_seq_one_letter_code
_entity_poly.pdbx_strand_id
1 'polypeptide(L)'
;RVMINTLKSPVGDIQADAVVAKDGSGKFKTVAEAVASAPDKGSLNAVDGTGTFQSATVAAVGDGFIAQDIGFLNTAGPEKHQAVALFVGSDKSVINRCKIDAFQDTLYTLQPEILP
;
A
#
# COMPACT_ATOMS: atom_id res chain seq x y z
N ARG A 1 17.45 24.48 14.31
CA ARG A 1 16.23 24.15 15.08
C ARG A 1 15.28 23.43 14.14
N VAL A 2 15.25 22.09 14.19
CA VAL A 2 14.40 21.28 13.31
C VAL A 2 13.05 21.12 14.00
N MET A 3 11.99 21.63 13.41
CA MET A 3 10.62 21.43 13.89
C MET A 3 10.12 20.09 13.37
N ILE A 4 9.93 19.14 14.27
CA ILE A 4 9.20 17.89 14.02
C ILE A 4 7.73 18.22 14.26
N ASN A 5 6.92 18.26 13.20
CA ASN A 5 5.48 18.47 13.33
C ASN A 5 4.79 17.11 13.43
N THR A 6 4.20 16.82 14.58
CA THR A 6 3.37 15.63 14.78
C THR A 6 2.07 15.78 13.99
N LEU A 7 1.84 14.93 12.99
CA LEU A 7 0.54 14.83 12.34
C LEU A 7 -0.43 14.13 13.30
N LYS A 8 -1.24 14.92 14.01
CA LYS A 8 -2.32 14.42 14.88
C LYS A 8 -3.62 14.42 14.09
N SER A 9 -3.90 13.35 13.37
CA SER A 9 -5.29 13.01 13.09
C SER A 9 -5.91 12.44 14.37
N PRO A 10 -7.09 12.91 14.82
CA PRO A 10 -7.79 12.24 15.90
C PRO A 10 -8.05 10.80 15.48
N VAL A 11 -7.67 9.84 16.33
CA VAL A 11 -7.76 8.39 16.07
C VAL A 11 -9.19 7.94 15.70
N GLY A 12 -10.20 8.75 16.01
CA GLY A 12 -11.61 8.50 15.70
C GLY A 12 -12.02 8.63 14.22
N ASP A 13 -11.24 9.30 13.37
CA ASP A 13 -11.60 9.54 11.95
C ASP A 13 -10.79 8.68 10.96
N ILE A 14 -9.93 7.77 11.46
CA ILE A 14 -9.17 6.85 10.60
C ILE A 14 -10.08 5.67 10.23
N GLN A 15 -10.66 5.70 9.04
CA GLN A 15 -11.36 4.55 8.46
C GLN A 15 -10.33 3.48 8.06
N ALA A 16 -10.23 2.43 8.85
CA ALA A 16 -9.43 1.25 8.54
C ALA A 16 -10.31 0.13 7.96
N ASP A 17 -9.89 -0.47 6.85
CA ASP A 17 -10.56 -1.63 6.23
C ASP A 17 -10.56 -2.88 7.15
N ALA A 18 -9.56 -2.94 8.04
CA ALA A 18 -9.37 -4.00 9.03
C ALA A 18 -8.80 -3.41 10.33
N VAL A 19 -9.49 -3.64 11.45
CA VAL A 19 -8.99 -3.32 12.80
C VAL A 19 -8.74 -4.64 13.53
N VAL A 20 -7.52 -4.84 14.03
CA VAL A 20 -7.19 -5.98 14.91
C VAL A 20 -7.23 -5.50 16.35
N ALA A 21 -8.17 -6.02 17.14
CA ALA A 21 -8.25 -5.68 18.56
C ALA A 21 -8.55 -6.92 19.40
N LYS A 22 -7.66 -7.20 20.36
CA LYS A 22 -7.76 -8.37 21.24
C LYS A 22 -8.97 -8.29 22.19
N ASP A 23 -9.44 -7.07 22.47
CA ASP A 23 -10.62 -6.78 23.28
C ASP A 23 -11.95 -6.92 22.51
N GLY A 24 -11.90 -7.18 21.19
CA GLY A 24 -13.07 -7.34 20.33
C GLY A 24 -13.64 -6.03 19.77
N SER A 25 -12.99 -4.88 20.00
CA SER A 25 -13.39 -3.59 19.39
C SER A 25 -13.08 -3.50 17.89
N GLY A 26 -12.28 -4.44 17.37
CA GLY A 26 -11.88 -4.55 15.97
C GLY A 26 -12.55 -5.71 15.24
N LYS A 27 -12.49 -5.65 13.90
CA LYS A 27 -13.01 -6.70 13.00
C LYS A 27 -12.30 -8.06 13.17
N PHE A 28 -11.05 -8.06 13.64
CA PHE A 28 -10.23 -9.26 13.82
C PHE A 28 -9.62 -9.32 15.23
N LYS A 29 -9.40 -10.51 15.78
CA LYS A 29 -8.76 -10.69 17.09
C LYS A 29 -7.26 -10.94 16.98
N THR A 30 -6.82 -11.44 15.83
CA THR A 30 -5.42 -11.70 15.53
C THR A 30 -4.99 -11.06 14.21
N VAL A 31 -3.69 -10.78 14.09
CA VAL A 31 -3.10 -10.28 12.84
C VAL A 31 -3.20 -11.32 11.73
N ALA A 32 -3.08 -12.60 12.06
CA ALA A 32 -3.18 -13.69 11.09
C ALA A 32 -4.55 -13.75 10.40
N GLU A 33 -5.64 -13.56 11.15
CA GLU A 33 -7.00 -13.53 10.60
C GLU A 33 -7.23 -12.32 9.68
N ALA A 34 -6.73 -11.15 10.08
CA ALA A 34 -6.84 -9.95 9.26
C ALA A 34 -6.11 -10.12 7.94
N VAL A 35 -4.89 -10.67 7.96
CA VAL A 35 -4.09 -10.94 6.76
C VAL A 35 -4.76 -11.98 5.86
N ALA A 36 -5.30 -13.06 6.42
CA ALA A 36 -5.99 -14.09 5.64
C ALA A 36 -7.28 -13.60 4.95
N SER A 37 -7.91 -12.56 5.50
CA SER A 37 -9.10 -11.94 4.90
C SER A 37 -8.80 -10.97 3.77
N ALA A 38 -7.53 -10.58 3.59
CA ALA A 38 -7.13 -9.64 2.57
C ALA A 38 -7.27 -10.29 1.18
N PRO A 39 -7.79 -9.58 0.18
CA PRO A 39 -7.82 -10.08 -1.19
C PRO A 39 -6.40 -10.34 -1.68
N ASP A 40 -6.18 -11.47 -2.35
CA ASP A 40 -4.85 -11.88 -2.82
C ASP A 40 -4.45 -11.07 -4.07
N LYS A 41 -3.94 -9.87 -3.81
CA LYS A 41 -3.38 -8.96 -4.83
C LYS A 41 -1.85 -9.03 -4.89
N GLY A 42 -1.24 -9.96 -4.14
CA GLY A 42 0.20 -10.08 -3.99
C GLY A 42 0.91 -10.63 -5.21
N SER A 43 0.20 -11.11 -6.24
CA SER A 43 0.80 -11.74 -7.42
C SER A 43 0.18 -11.32 -8.76
N LEU A 44 -0.64 -10.26 -8.76
CA LEU A 44 -1.24 -9.74 -10.01
C LEU A 44 -0.15 -9.18 -10.93
N ASN A 45 -0.30 -9.39 -12.23
CA ASN A 45 0.74 -9.09 -13.21
C ASN A 45 0.21 -9.01 -14.66
N ALA A 46 1.03 -8.50 -15.56
CA ALA A 46 0.69 -8.30 -16.97
C ALA A 46 0.50 -9.60 -17.77
N VAL A 47 1.33 -10.63 -17.55
CA VAL A 47 1.22 -11.91 -18.28
C VAL A 47 -0.13 -12.58 -18.03
N ASP A 48 -0.65 -12.48 -16.81
CA ASP A 48 -1.95 -13.03 -16.42
C ASP A 48 -3.12 -12.09 -16.75
N GLY A 49 -2.88 -11.03 -17.54
CA GLY A 49 -3.91 -10.14 -18.08
C GLY A 49 -4.25 -8.94 -17.20
N THR A 50 -3.48 -8.65 -16.15
CA THR A 50 -3.71 -7.47 -15.30
C THR A 50 -2.90 -6.28 -15.78
N GLY A 51 -3.55 -5.14 -16.06
CA GLY A 51 -2.84 -3.92 -16.42
C GLY A 51 -1.93 -3.41 -15.30
N THR A 52 -0.85 -2.69 -15.63
CA THR A 52 0.18 -2.25 -14.67
C THR A 52 -0.40 -1.59 -13.41
N PHE A 53 -1.29 -0.61 -13.55
CA PHE A 53 -1.93 0.05 -12.40
C PHE A 53 -2.73 -0.93 -11.52
N GLN A 54 -3.45 -1.85 -12.15
CA GLN A 54 -4.32 -2.81 -11.48
C GLN A 54 -3.53 -3.94 -10.80
N SER A 55 -2.26 -4.11 -11.16
CA SER A 55 -1.35 -5.09 -10.57
C SER A 55 -0.82 -4.69 -9.18
N ALA A 56 -1.11 -3.47 -8.73
CA ALA A 56 -0.66 -2.96 -7.44
C ALA A 56 -1.19 -3.79 -6.26
N THR A 57 -0.28 -4.34 -5.46
CA THR A 57 -0.64 -4.98 -4.19
C THR A 57 -1.25 -3.98 -3.22
N VAL A 58 -0.73 -2.75 -3.17
CA VAL A 58 -1.32 -1.61 -2.46
C VAL A 58 -1.38 -0.38 -3.37
N ALA A 59 -2.53 0.29 -3.40
CA ALA A 59 -2.73 1.55 -4.10
C ALA A 59 -3.11 2.65 -3.10
N ALA A 60 -2.21 3.62 -2.91
CA ALA A 60 -2.39 4.78 -2.06
C ALA A 60 -2.82 5.99 -2.89
N VAL A 61 -4.11 6.34 -2.85
CA VAL A 61 -4.70 7.39 -3.70
C VAL A 61 -5.26 8.57 -2.90
N GLY A 62 -5.54 8.38 -1.60
CA GLY A 62 -5.99 9.48 -0.74
C GLY A 62 -4.83 10.35 -0.27
N ASP A 63 -4.99 11.67 -0.31
CA ASP A 63 -3.95 12.65 0.07
C ASP A 63 -3.45 12.46 1.51
N GLY A 64 -2.17 12.74 1.72
CA GLY A 64 -1.52 12.62 3.03
C GLY A 64 -1.30 11.17 3.47
N PHE A 65 -1.20 10.23 2.53
CA PHE A 65 -0.88 8.84 2.86
C PHE A 65 0.50 8.73 3.51
N ILE A 66 0.58 8.04 4.66
CA ILE A 66 1.84 7.81 5.36
C ILE A 66 2.02 6.31 5.57
N ALA A 67 3.13 5.79 5.05
CA ALA A 67 3.60 4.45 5.34
C ALA A 67 4.93 4.53 6.09
N GLN A 68 5.05 3.76 7.18
CA GLN A 68 6.26 3.74 7.99
C GLN A 68 6.55 2.35 8.54
N ASP A 69 7.83 1.93 8.48
CA ASP A 69 8.31 0.66 9.05
C ASP A 69 7.54 -0.58 8.53
N ILE A 70 7.12 -0.58 7.26
CA ILE A 70 6.31 -1.63 6.64
C ILE A 70 6.87 -2.08 5.28
N GLY A 71 6.62 -3.34 4.90
CA GLY A 71 6.99 -3.92 3.61
C GLY A 71 5.80 -4.03 2.64
N PHE A 72 6.00 -3.62 1.39
CA PHE A 72 5.09 -3.86 0.27
C PHE A 72 5.77 -4.84 -0.70
N LEU A 73 5.12 -5.95 -1.02
CA LEU A 73 5.69 -7.02 -1.82
C LEU A 73 4.70 -7.47 -2.89
N ASN A 74 5.17 -7.57 -4.14
CA ASN A 74 4.50 -8.35 -5.19
C ASN A 74 5.41 -9.51 -5.62
N THR A 75 4.88 -10.74 -5.55
CA THR A 75 5.61 -12.01 -5.72
C THR A 75 5.51 -12.61 -7.12
N ALA A 76 4.91 -11.91 -8.10
CA ALA A 76 4.63 -12.47 -9.43
C ALA A 76 5.86 -13.06 -10.15
N GLY A 77 7.07 -12.54 -9.89
CA GLY A 77 8.31 -13.05 -10.51
C GLY A 77 8.72 -12.25 -11.76
N PRO A 78 9.98 -12.40 -12.22
CA PRO A 78 10.50 -11.64 -13.36
C PRO A 78 9.87 -12.07 -14.70
N GLU A 79 9.41 -13.32 -14.80
CA GLU A 79 8.78 -13.90 -15.99
C GLU A 79 7.39 -13.32 -16.27
N LYS A 80 6.80 -12.62 -15.30
CA LYS A 80 5.41 -12.13 -15.32
C LYS A 80 5.27 -10.68 -15.78
N HIS A 81 6.39 -10.05 -16.17
CA HIS A 81 6.47 -8.64 -16.56
C HIS A 81 5.95 -7.69 -15.46
N GLN A 82 5.20 -6.64 -15.81
CA GLN A 82 4.79 -5.58 -14.87
C GLN A 82 4.00 -6.15 -13.68
N ALA A 83 4.46 -5.85 -12.47
CA ALA A 83 3.88 -6.32 -11.22
C ALA A 83 4.18 -5.33 -10.08
N VAL A 84 3.24 -4.41 -9.84
CA VAL A 84 3.43 -3.28 -8.92
C VAL A 84 3.28 -3.74 -7.46
N ALA A 85 4.24 -3.42 -6.59
CA ALA A 85 4.13 -3.64 -5.15
C ALA A 85 3.42 -2.47 -4.46
N LEU A 86 3.76 -1.23 -4.83
CA LEU A 86 3.14 -0.02 -4.32
C LEU A 86 2.84 0.97 -5.44
N PHE A 87 1.57 1.36 -5.55
CA PHE A 87 1.13 2.48 -6.34
C PHE A 87 0.84 3.69 -5.44
N VAL A 88 1.36 4.87 -5.76
CA VAL A 88 1.12 6.13 -5.03
C VAL A 88 0.61 7.20 -5.99
N GLY A 89 -0.67 7.51 -5.90
CA GLY A 89 -1.32 8.66 -6.55
C GLY A 89 -1.78 9.72 -5.56
N SER A 90 -1.22 9.69 -4.34
CA SER A 90 -1.56 10.56 -3.20
C SER A 90 -0.68 11.81 -3.16
N ASP A 91 -1.27 13.00 -3.10
CA ASP A 91 -0.53 14.24 -2.85
C ASP A 91 -0.03 14.27 -1.40
N LYS A 92 1.16 14.84 -1.18
CA LYS A 92 1.81 14.97 0.15
C LYS A 92 1.99 13.63 0.90
N SER A 93 2.24 12.55 0.17
CA SER A 93 2.51 11.24 0.74
C SER A 93 3.91 11.12 1.35
N VAL A 94 4.05 10.30 2.40
CA VAL A 94 5.32 10.00 3.06
C VAL A 94 5.52 8.49 3.16
N ILE A 95 6.58 8.00 2.54
CA ILE A 95 6.97 6.59 2.59
C ILE A 95 8.33 6.54 3.30
N ASN A 96 8.35 6.13 4.57
CA ASN A 96 9.53 6.26 5.43
C ASN A 96 9.94 4.92 6.05
N ARG A 97 11.18 4.48 5.80
CA ARG A 97 11.68 3.16 6.26
C ARG A 97 10.80 1.98 5.83
N CYS A 98 10.19 2.10 4.65
CA CYS A 98 9.44 1.01 4.06
C CYS A 98 10.36 0.18 3.15
N LYS A 99 10.09 -1.12 3.06
CA LYS A 99 10.64 -1.98 2.02
C LYS A 99 9.62 -2.09 0.90
N ILE A 100 10.02 -1.89 -0.36
CA ILE A 100 9.15 -2.08 -1.52
C ILE A 100 9.89 -3.05 -2.44
N ASP A 101 9.29 -4.21 -2.68
CA ASP A 101 9.97 -5.37 -3.27
C ASP A 101 9.09 -6.01 -4.35
N ALA A 102 9.60 -6.09 -5.57
CA ALA A 102 9.00 -6.79 -6.71
C ALA A 102 10.07 -6.86 -7.83
N PHE A 103 9.63 -7.14 -9.05
CA PHE A 103 10.49 -7.20 -10.23
C PHE A 103 10.28 -5.97 -11.11
N GLN A 104 9.52 -6.09 -12.19
CA GLN A 104 9.23 -4.97 -13.08
C GLN A 104 8.11 -4.09 -12.52
N ASP A 105 8.26 -2.76 -12.63
CA ASP A 105 7.30 -1.75 -12.17
C ASP A 105 7.04 -1.77 -10.65
N THR A 106 8.07 -2.09 -9.87
CA THR A 106 8.00 -2.29 -8.40
C THR A 106 7.31 -1.15 -7.63
N LEU A 107 7.61 0.11 -7.96
CA LEU A 107 7.00 1.31 -7.38
C LEU A 107 6.45 2.19 -8.51
N TYR A 108 5.16 2.52 -8.45
CA TYR A 108 4.50 3.34 -9.45
C TYR A 108 3.94 4.62 -8.81
N THR A 109 4.52 5.78 -9.12
CA THR A 109 4.06 7.08 -8.60
C THR A 109 3.40 7.90 -9.72
N LEU A 110 2.15 8.32 -9.55
CA LEU A 110 1.57 9.33 -10.45
C LEU A 110 2.06 10.71 -10.05
N GLN A 111 2.60 11.45 -11.01
CA GLN A 111 2.65 12.91 -10.91
C GLN A 111 1.34 13.50 -11.43
N PRO A 112 0.66 14.37 -10.66
CA PRO A 112 -0.55 15.04 -11.14
C PRO A 112 -0.31 15.99 -12.34
N GLU A 113 0.94 16.29 -12.70
CA GLU A 113 1.30 17.20 -13.80
C GLU A 113 1.83 16.54 -15.09
N ILE A 114 1.84 15.20 -15.19
CA ILE A 114 2.36 14.53 -16.39
C ILE A 114 1.40 13.46 -16.87
N LEU A 115 0.31 13.90 -17.49
CA LEU A 115 -0.44 13.13 -18.47
C LEU A 115 -0.47 13.95 -19.78
N PRO A 116 -0.09 13.36 -20.94
CA PRO A 116 -0.30 14.00 -22.24
C PRO A 116 -1.80 14.17 -22.56
#